data_AF-A0A1I3YD55-F1
#
_entry.id   AF-A0A1I3YD55-F1
#
_cell.length_a   1.000
_cell.length_b   1.000
_cell.length_c   1.000
_cell.angle_alpha   90.00
_cell.angle_beta   90.00
_cell.angle_gamma   90.00
#
_symmetry.space_group_name_H-M   'P 1'
#
loop_
_entity.id
_entity.type
_entity.pdbx_description
1 polymer ?
#
loop_
_entity_poly.entity_id
_entity_poly.type
_entity_poly.pdbx_seq_one_letter_code
_entity_poly.pdbx_strand_id
1 'polypeptide(L)'
;MHARPTHRHTLTAHARRLVGVALATAVLLRSVDLVRALSASDEGPLLAYPLSVIFPALLVVALMRMPPAVSREGILMRLGTMIQCVLIVALPPLALHLALGLPVVFLVVELFETRCPPALRDALARRVVA
;
A
#
# COMPACT_ATOMS: atom_id res chain seq x y z
N MET A 1 15.90 -35.08 -7.47
CA MET A 1 14.85 -34.04 -7.36
C MET A 1 15.37 -32.75 -7.99
N HIS A 2 14.98 -32.44 -9.22
CA HIS A 2 15.29 -31.15 -9.83
C HIS A 2 14.34 -30.09 -9.26
N ALA A 3 14.88 -29.17 -8.46
CA ALA A 3 14.15 -27.98 -8.04
C ALA A 3 13.84 -27.14 -9.30
N ARG A 4 12.57 -27.10 -9.71
CA ARG A 4 12.13 -26.18 -10.76
C ARG A 4 12.45 -24.76 -10.29
N PRO A 5 13.02 -23.89 -11.14
CA PRO A 5 13.22 -22.49 -10.79
C PRO A 5 11.85 -21.89 -10.47
N THR A 6 11.62 -21.59 -9.20
CA THR A 6 10.41 -20.89 -8.76
C THR A 6 10.54 -19.46 -9.25
N HIS A 7 9.81 -19.13 -10.33
CA HIS A 7 9.72 -17.76 -10.82
C HIS A 7 9.20 -16.88 -9.67
N ARG A 8 10.09 -16.04 -9.12
CA ARG A 8 9.73 -15.09 -8.07
C ARG A 8 9.24 -13.81 -8.73
N HIS A 9 8.09 -13.32 -8.27
CA HIS A 9 7.46 -12.12 -8.79
C HIS A 9 7.88 -10.90 -7.97
N THR A 10 8.26 -9.83 -8.67
CA THR A 10 8.62 -8.56 -8.04
C THR A 10 7.72 -7.44 -8.50
N LEU A 11 7.61 -6.38 -7.68
CA LEU A 11 6.99 -5.15 -8.13
C LEU A 11 7.91 -4.44 -9.13
N THR A 12 7.32 -3.93 -10.21
CA THR A 12 8.05 -3.08 -11.14
C THR A 12 8.63 -1.86 -10.42
N ALA A 13 9.79 -1.40 -10.87
CA ALA A 13 10.43 -0.21 -10.31
C ALA A 13 9.51 1.02 -10.38
N HIS A 14 8.71 1.14 -11.45
CA HIS A 14 7.72 2.20 -11.62
C HIS A 14 6.63 2.15 -10.55
N ALA A 15 6.01 0.98 -10.30
CA ALA A 15 4.98 0.84 -9.27
C ALA A 15 5.53 1.17 -7.88
N ARG A 16 6.73 0.68 -7.54
CA ARG A 16 7.41 1.02 -6.28
C ARG A 16 7.67 2.52 -6.16
N ARG A 17 8.19 3.16 -7.20
CA ARG A 17 8.45 4.61 -7.18
C ARG A 17 7.16 5.41 -6.98
N LEU A 18 6.08 5.07 -7.69
CA LEU A 18 4.80 5.76 -7.56
C LEU A 18 4.25 5.66 -6.14
N VAL A 19 4.24 4.45 -5.55
CA VAL A 19 3.82 4.26 -4.15
C VAL A 19 4.71 5.06 -3.19
N GLY A 20 6.03 5.04 -3.39
CA GLY A 20 6.97 5.78 -2.54
C GLY A 20 6.78 7.29 -2.61
N VAL A 21 6.58 7.84 -3.81
CA VAL A 21 6.29 9.26 -4.01
C VAL A 21 4.96 9.63 -3.37
N ALA A 22 3.89 8.85 -3.62
CA ALA A 22 2.58 9.08 -3.03
C ALA A 22 2.63 9.06 -1.49
N LEU A 23 3.35 8.10 -0.91
CA LEU A 23 3.56 8.04 0.54
C LEU A 23 4.29 9.28 1.05
N ALA A 24 5.42 9.65 0.43
CA ALA A 24 6.20 10.80 0.85
C ALA A 24 5.38 12.10 0.79
N THR A 25 4.64 12.31 -0.30
CA THR A 25 3.72 13.45 -0.43
C THR A 25 2.64 13.44 0.65
N ALA A 26 1.99 12.31 0.90
CA ALA A 26 0.96 12.20 1.92
C ALA A 26 1.51 12.51 3.32
N VAL A 27 2.66 11.94 3.69
CA VAL A 27 3.32 12.21 4.97
C VAL A 27 3.68 13.69 5.10
N LEU A 28 4.26 14.31 4.07
CA LEU A 28 4.60 15.74 4.10
C LEU A 28 3.37 16.62 4.31
N LEU A 29 2.28 16.36 3.59
CA LEU A 29 1.03 17.09 3.76
C LEU A 29 0.43 16.91 5.17
N ARG A 30 0.68 15.79 5.84
CA ARG A 30 0.27 15.59 7.23
C ARG A 30 1.19 16.25 8.24
N SER A 31 2.50 16.25 8.00
CA SER A 31 3.43 17.01 8.81
C SER A 31 3.11 18.51 8.80
N VAL A 32 2.75 19.08 7.65
CA VAL A 32 2.37 20.49 7.54
C VAL A 32 1.11 20.80 8.35
N ASP A 33 0.08 19.95 8.25
CA ASP A 33 -1.15 20.14 9.04
C ASP A 33 -0.91 20.01 10.54
N LEU A 34 -0.05 19.08 10.95
CA LEU A 34 0.37 18.97 12.35
C LEU A 34 1.03 20.26 12.84
N VAL A 35 2.01 20.79 12.09
CA VAL A 35 2.69 22.04 12.46
C VAL A 35 1.72 23.22 12.54
N ARG A 36 0.74 23.29 11.62
CA ARG A 36 -0.31 24.32 11.66
C ARG A 36 -1.20 24.19 12.89
N ALA A 37 -1.62 22.96 13.23
CA ALA A 37 -2.43 22.73 14.42
C ALA A 37 -1.70 23.10 15.72
N LEU A 38 -0.42 22.72 15.83
CA LEU A 38 0.42 23.10 16.97
C LEU A 38 0.60 24.61 17.09
N SER A 39 0.73 25.29 15.95
CA SER A 39 0.82 26.77 15.91
C SER A 39 -0.48 27.43 16.36
N ALA A 40 -1.61 26.73 16.24
CA ALA A 40 -2.93 27.15 16.72
C ALA A 40 -3.23 26.68 18.16
N SER A 41 -2.23 26.15 18.87
CA SER A 41 -2.37 25.59 20.22
C SER A 41 -3.35 24.40 20.34
N ASP A 42 -3.58 23.68 19.23
CA ASP A 42 -4.32 22.43 19.22
C ASP A 42 -3.35 21.24 19.26
N GLU A 43 -3.33 20.53 20.38
CA GLU A 43 -2.49 19.34 20.60
C GLU A 43 -3.14 18.04 20.13
N GLY A 44 -4.44 18.05 19.84
CA GLY A 44 -5.21 16.84 19.47
C GLY A 44 -4.59 16.06 18.31
N PRO A 45 -4.15 16.72 17.22
CA PRO A 45 -3.49 16.05 16.10
C PRO A 45 -2.17 15.37 16.46
N LEU A 46 -1.46 15.83 17.49
CA LEU A 46 -0.19 15.24 17.92
C LEU A 46 -0.38 13.82 18.47
N LEU A 47 -1.50 13.59 19.17
CA LEU A 47 -1.85 12.29 19.73
C LEU A 47 -2.30 11.29 18.66
N ALA A 48 -2.96 11.77 17.60
CA ALA A 48 -3.46 10.93 16.50
C ALA A 48 -2.38 10.63 15.43
N TYR A 49 -1.35 11.47 15.33
CA TYR A 49 -0.32 11.39 14.29
C TYR A 49 0.43 10.04 14.23
N PRO A 50 0.83 9.42 15.37
CA PRO A 50 1.57 8.16 15.32
C PRO A 50 0.78 7.03 14.67
N LEU A 51 -0.51 6.88 15.03
CA LEU A 51 -1.35 5.78 14.56
C LEU A 51 -1.87 6.00 13.14
N SER A 52 -2.12 7.25 12.74
CA SER A 52 -2.69 7.57 11.42
C SER A 52 -1.65 7.80 10.32
N VAL A 53 -0.42 8.18 10.69
CA VAL A 53 0.64 8.52 9.71
C VAL A 53 1.87 7.63 9.87
N ILE A 54 2.46 7.58 11.07
CA ILE A 54 3.74 6.90 11.28
C ILE A 54 3.61 5.39 11.07
N PHE A 55 2.66 4.74 11.74
CA PHE A 55 2.47 3.29 11.63
C PHE A 55 2.18 2.82 10.20
N PRO A 56 1.20 3.41 9.47
CA PRO A 56 0.94 3.03 8.09
C PRO A 56 2.14 3.30 7.17
N ALA A 57 2.86 4.41 7.36
CA ALA A 57 4.04 4.72 6.56
C ALA A 57 5.16 3.70 6.77
N LEU A 58 5.43 3.31 8.01
CA LEU A 58 6.40 2.26 8.32
C LEU A 58 6.00 0.92 7.69
N LEU A 59 4.71 0.58 7.71
CA LEU A 59 4.22 -0.64 7.09
C LEU A 59 4.44 -0.62 5.58
N VAL A 60 4.19 0.49 4.89
CA VAL A 60 4.52 0.62 3.46
C VAL A 60 6.01 0.41 3.21
N VAL A 61 6.88 1.04 4.00
CA VAL A 61 8.34 0.87 3.87
C VAL A 61 8.75 -0.60 4.09
N ALA A 62 8.17 -1.27 5.08
CA ALA A 62 8.41 -2.69 5.32
C ALA A 62 7.98 -3.56 4.13
N LEU A 63 6.77 -3.32 3.59
CA LEU A 63 6.26 -4.02 2.41
C LEU A 63 7.13 -3.80 1.17
N MET A 64 7.65 -2.57 0.98
CA MET A 64 8.58 -2.26 -0.12
C MET A 64 9.93 -3.00 -0.03
N ARG A 65 10.36 -3.37 1.18
CA ARG A 65 11.62 -4.07 1.45
C ARG A 65 11.46 -5.59 1.55
N MET A 66 10.22 -6.07 1.66
CA MET A 66 9.92 -7.49 1.80
C MET A 66 10.41 -8.26 0.56
N PRO A 67 10.93 -9.50 0.70
CA PRO A 67 11.44 -10.29 -0.42
C PRO A 67 10.38 -10.52 -1.51
N PRO A 68 10.80 -10.84 -2.76
CA PRO A 68 9.88 -11.16 -3.85
C PRO A 68 8.84 -12.22 -3.47
N ALA A 69 7.62 -12.11 -4.00
CA ALA A 69 6.55 -13.06 -3.74
C ALA A 69 6.67 -14.29 -4.65
N VAL A 70 6.23 -15.45 -4.17
CA VAL A 70 6.22 -16.69 -4.96
C VAL A 70 5.03 -16.72 -5.93
N SER A 71 3.94 -16.02 -5.60
CA SER A 71 2.74 -15.92 -6.42
C SER A 71 2.49 -14.49 -6.90
N ARG A 72 1.78 -14.36 -8.03
CA ARG A 72 1.26 -13.08 -8.53
C ARG A 72 0.23 -12.48 -7.58
N GLU A 73 -0.65 -13.32 -7.04
CA GLU A 73 -1.62 -12.91 -6.03
C GLU A 73 -0.94 -12.23 -4.83
N GLY A 74 0.15 -12.81 -4.31
CA GLY A 74 0.88 -12.24 -3.17
C GLY A 74 1.52 -10.88 -3.48
N ILE A 75 1.97 -10.65 -4.73
CA ILE A 75 2.51 -9.34 -5.10
C ILE A 75 1.40 -8.30 -5.30
N LEU A 76 0.23 -8.70 -5.82
CA LEU A 76 -0.95 -7.85 -5.96
C LEU A 76 -1.54 -7.49 -4.60
N MET A 77 -1.63 -8.45 -3.68
CA MET A 77 -2.00 -8.20 -2.29
C MET A 77 -1.06 -7.20 -1.64
N ARG A 78 0.26 -7.39 -1.80
CA ARG A 78 1.25 -6.46 -1.27
C ARG A 78 1.04 -5.04 -1.82
N LEU A 79 0.83 -4.90 -3.12
CA LEU A 79 0.54 -3.60 -3.73
C LEU A 79 -0.75 -2.99 -3.17
N GLY A 80 -1.83 -3.76 -3.13
CA GLY A 80 -3.12 -3.31 -2.60
C GLY A 80 -3.01 -2.84 -1.17
N THR A 81 -2.32 -3.59 -0.31
CA THR A 81 -2.07 -3.20 1.08
C THR A 81 -1.26 -1.91 1.17
N MET A 82 -0.24 -1.73 0.33
CA MET A 82 0.54 -0.48 0.30
C MET A 82 -0.34 0.71 -0.10
N ILE A 83 -1.16 0.57 -1.15
CA ILE A 83 -2.09 1.62 -1.57
C ILE A 83 -3.07 1.95 -0.45
N GLN A 84 -3.62 0.93 0.21
CA GLN A 84 -4.54 1.10 1.34
C GLN A 84 -3.88 1.88 2.49
N CYS A 85 -2.62 1.56 2.82
CA CYS A 85 -1.88 2.29 3.84
C CYS A 85 -1.63 3.75 3.43
N VAL A 86 -1.28 4.01 2.18
CA VAL A 86 -1.13 5.39 1.67
C VAL A 86 -2.45 6.15 1.76
N LEU A 87 -3.58 5.51 1.44
CA LEU A 87 -4.91 6.13 1.59
C LEU A 87 -5.25 6.44 3.04
N ILE A 88 -4.90 5.56 4.00
CA ILE A 88 -5.08 5.82 5.44
C ILE A 88 -4.31 7.09 5.84
N VAL A 89 -3.06 7.25 5.39
CA VAL A 89 -2.26 8.45 5.66
C VAL A 89 -2.87 9.69 5.02
N ALA A 90 -3.32 9.57 3.76
CA ALA A 90 -3.87 10.69 3.00
C ALA A 90 -5.24 11.15 3.53
N LEU A 91 -6.05 10.24 4.06
CA LEU A 91 -7.44 10.46 4.47
C LEU A 91 -7.70 10.02 5.94
N PRO A 92 -7.12 10.71 6.94
CA PRO A 92 -7.26 10.33 8.34
C PRO A 92 -8.70 10.16 8.85
N PRO A 93 -9.69 11.01 8.46
CA PRO A 93 -11.08 10.82 8.88
C PRO A 93 -11.70 9.49 8.44
N LEU A 94 -11.17 8.90 7.37
CA LEU A 94 -11.61 7.62 6.84
C LEU A 94 -10.70 6.46 7.27
N ALA A 95 -9.65 6.71 8.05
CA ALA A 95 -8.63 5.72 8.39
C ALA A 95 -9.22 4.43 8.98
N LEU A 96 -10.21 4.53 9.88
CA LEU A 96 -10.84 3.37 10.50
C LEU A 96 -11.65 2.55 9.49
N HIS A 97 -12.43 3.23 8.64
CA HIS A 97 -13.17 2.58 7.55
C HIS A 97 -12.23 1.93 6.53
N LEU A 98 -11.12 2.59 6.21
CA LEU A 98 -10.09 2.08 5.30
C LEU A 98 -9.32 0.91 5.93
N ALA A 99 -9.05 0.92 7.23
CA ALA A 99 -8.41 -0.19 7.94
C ALA A 99 -9.31 -1.44 7.91
N LEU A 100 -10.62 -1.26 8.12
CA LEU A 100 -11.62 -2.32 7.95
C LEU A 100 -11.76 -2.79 6.48
N GLY A 101 -11.25 -2.01 5.53
CA GLY A 101 -11.19 -2.35 4.11
C GLY A 101 -10.06 -3.31 3.72
N LEU A 102 -9.14 -3.66 4.62
CA LEU A 102 -8.06 -4.63 4.31
C LEU A 102 -8.57 -6.00 3.81
N PRO A 103 -9.60 -6.62 4.41
CA PRO A 103 -10.26 -7.81 3.85
C PRO A 103 -10.86 -7.58 2.46
N VAL A 104 -11.30 -6.35 2.16
CA VAL A 104 -11.82 -5.99 0.83
C VAL A 104 -10.70 -5.98 -0.19
N VAL A 105 -9.51 -5.49 0.16
CA VAL A 105 -8.33 -5.58 -0.73
C VAL A 105 -8.03 -7.04 -1.06
N PHE A 106 -8.05 -7.92 -0.06
CA PHE A 106 -7.89 -9.36 -0.28
C PHE A 106 -8.95 -9.91 -1.24
N LEU A 107 -10.23 -9.64 -0.97
CA LEU A 107 -11.34 -10.11 -1.80
C LEU A 107 -11.25 -9.60 -3.24
N VAL A 108 -10.85 -8.34 -3.44
CA VAL A 108 -10.68 -7.74 -4.77
C VAL A 108 -9.55 -8.43 -5.54
N VAL A 109 -8.42 -8.71 -4.88
CA VAL A 109 -7.31 -9.44 -5.51
C VAL A 109 -7.74 -10.87 -5.83
N GLU A 110 -8.45 -11.55 -4.93
CA GLU A 110 -8.98 -12.90 -5.13
C GLU A 110 -9.95 -12.95 -6.32
N LEU A 111 -10.90 -12.01 -6.38
CA LEU A 111 -11.84 -11.89 -7.51
C LEU A 111 -11.12 -11.55 -8.81
N PHE A 112 -10.08 -10.71 -8.75
CA PHE A 112 -9.28 -10.38 -9.92
C PHE A 112 -8.53 -11.60 -10.46
N GLU A 113 -7.95 -12.44 -9.61
CA GLU A 113 -7.24 -13.65 -10.05
C GLU A 113 -8.19 -14.74 -10.54
N THR A 114 -9.35 -14.89 -9.90
CA THR A 114 -10.29 -16.02 -10.15
C THR A 114 -11.39 -15.73 -11.17
N ARG A 115 -11.85 -14.48 -11.29
CA ARG A 115 -13.01 -14.10 -12.12
C ARG A 115 -12.68 -13.20 -13.30
N CYS A 116 -11.50 -12.56 -13.32
CA CYS A 116 -11.13 -11.68 -14.41
C CYS A 116 -10.72 -12.48 -15.66
N PRO A 117 -11.15 -12.09 -16.88
CA PRO A 117 -10.70 -12.73 -18.12
C PRO A 117 -9.16 -12.75 -18.21
N PRO A 118 -8.54 -13.89 -18.60
CA PRO A 118 -7.09 -14.04 -18.58
C PRO A 118 -6.33 -12.94 -19.34
N ALA A 119 -6.86 -12.51 -20.49
CA ALA A 119 -6.27 -11.46 -21.31
C ALA A 119 -6.17 -10.11 -20.57
N LEU A 120 -7.21 -9.73 -19.83
CA LEU A 120 -7.25 -8.48 -19.07
C LEU A 120 -6.34 -8.58 -17.82
N ARG A 121 -6.43 -9.71 -17.12
CA ARG A 121 -5.59 -10.01 -15.96
C ARG A 121 -4.11 -9.91 -16.30
N ASP A 122 -3.67 -10.60 -17.35
CA ASP A 122 -2.27 -10.61 -17.76
C ASP A 122 -1.80 -9.25 -18.28
N ALA A 123 -2.67 -8.48 -18.96
CA ALA A 123 -2.33 -7.13 -19.40
C ALA A 123 -2.08 -6.18 -18.23
N LEU A 124 -2.92 -6.24 -17.19
CA LEU A 124 -2.77 -5.42 -15.99
C LEU A 124 -1.61 -5.89 -15.12
N ALA A 125 -1.46 -7.21 -14.93
CA ALA A 125 -0.37 -7.79 -14.17
C ALA A 125 0.99 -7.39 -14.75
N ARG A 126 1.16 -7.36 -16.08
CA ARG A 126 2.41 -6.92 -16.73
C ARG A 126 2.84 -5.48 -16.41
N ARG A 127 1.90 -4.60 -16.03
CA ARG A 127 2.26 -3.21 -15.65
C ARG A 127 2.83 -3.11 -14.23
N VAL A 128 2.50 -4.08 -13.39
CA VAL A 128 2.75 -4.06 -11.95
C VAL A 128 3.79 -5.09 -11.52
N VAL A 129 3.78 -6.24 -12.17
CA VAL A 129 4.60 -7.41 -11.86
C VAL A 129 5.71 -7.53 -12.90
N ALA A 130 6.96 -7.58 -12.41
CA ALA A 130 8.17 -7.88 -13.16
C ALA A 130 8.61 -9.32 -12.91
#